data_AF-A0A9D6PI98-F1
#
_entry.id   AF-A0A9D6PI98-F1
#
_cell.length_a   1.000
_cell.length_b   1.000
_cell.length_c   1.000
_cell.angle_alpha   90.00
_cell.angle_beta   90.00
_cell.angle_gamma   90.00
#
_symmetry.space_group_name_H-M   'P 1'
#
loop_
_entity.id
_entity.type
_entity.pdbx_description
1 polymer ?
#
loop_
_entity_poly.entity_id
_entity_poly.type
_entity_poly.pdbx_seq_one_letter_code
_entity_poly.pdbx_strand_id
1 'polypeptide(L)'
;MTFEGKGGESVPQRHRIPHYHGDQVRVIFVISALVIIVAQSTGADLPLSTVGAVASATMLVIAAGITNSALHWIHWINAFLAILGTLLFGSTVVGNYRAGSGFFDPSFIFLETLALLSLIALYLTTRTIRGKLIQSNSR
;
A
#
# COMPACT_ATOMS: atom_id res chain seq x y z
N MET A 1 51.72 -22.05 25.04
CA MET A 1 50.34 -21.56 25.17
C MET A 1 49.74 -21.52 23.78
N THR A 2 48.91 -22.51 23.47
CA THR A 2 48.22 -22.70 22.20
C THR A 2 46.82 -22.10 22.31
N PHE A 3 46.49 -21.13 21.45
CA PHE A 3 45.13 -20.66 21.26
C PHE A 3 44.61 -21.23 19.94
N GLU A 4 43.91 -22.37 20.02
CA GLU A 4 43.01 -22.83 18.97
C GLU A 4 41.69 -22.05 19.06
N GLY A 5 41.56 -21.01 18.24
CA GLY A 5 40.30 -20.29 18.04
C GLY A 5 39.40 -21.06 17.06
N LYS A 6 38.57 -21.96 17.59
CA LYS A 6 37.49 -22.64 16.87
C LYS A 6 36.42 -21.66 16.38
N GLY A 7 35.88 -21.95 15.20
CA GLY A 7 34.47 -21.73 14.91
C GLY A 7 34.18 -20.42 14.20
N GLY A 8 34.22 -20.46 12.87
CA GLY A 8 33.51 -19.47 12.07
C GLY A 8 32.01 -19.58 12.34
N GLU A 9 31.48 -18.65 13.13
CA GLU A 9 30.07 -18.28 13.02
C GLU A 9 29.97 -17.29 11.85
N SER A 10 29.88 -17.83 10.64
CA SER A 10 29.38 -17.07 9.51
C SER A 10 27.94 -16.68 9.85
N VAL A 11 27.74 -15.45 10.33
CA VAL A 11 26.42 -14.83 10.43
C VAL A 11 25.74 -15.08 9.08
N PRO A 12 24.59 -15.79 9.04
CA PRO A 12 23.96 -16.09 7.77
C PRO A 12 23.69 -14.75 7.10
N GLN A 13 24.34 -14.50 5.95
CA GLN A 13 24.08 -13.31 5.17
C GLN A 13 22.58 -13.31 4.90
N ARG A 14 21.85 -12.39 5.53
CA ARG A 14 20.45 -12.16 5.19
C ARG A 14 20.44 -11.88 3.71
N HIS A 15 20.04 -12.87 2.92
CA HIS A 15 19.69 -12.67 1.53
C HIS A 15 18.57 -11.64 1.54
N ARG A 16 18.93 -10.35 1.43
CA ARG A 16 18.00 -9.29 1.08
C ARG A 16 17.41 -9.77 -0.23
N ILE A 17 16.17 -10.26 -0.19
CA ILE A 17 15.43 -10.61 -1.40
C ILE A 17 15.48 -9.35 -2.26
N PRO A 18 16.24 -9.35 -3.36
CA PRO A 18 16.38 -8.14 -4.17
C PRO A 18 14.98 -7.87 -4.71
N HIS A 19 14.39 -6.70 -4.41
CA HIS A 19 13.08 -6.21 -4.88
C HIS A 19 11.82 -6.43 -4.01
N TYR A 20 11.94 -6.68 -2.70
CA TYR A 20 10.77 -6.58 -1.80
C TYR A 20 10.41 -5.12 -1.50
N HIS A 21 9.25 -4.65 -1.97
CA HIS A 21 8.71 -3.31 -1.65
C HIS A 21 7.49 -3.37 -0.71
N GLY A 22 7.27 -4.51 -0.06
CA GLY A 22 6.10 -4.70 0.81
C GLY A 22 6.07 -3.75 2.00
N ASP A 23 7.21 -3.38 2.57
CA ASP A 23 7.26 -2.41 3.67
C ASP A 23 6.76 -1.02 3.27
N GLN A 24 7.05 -0.58 2.05
CA GLN A 24 6.54 0.69 1.55
C GLN A 24 5.02 0.65 1.36
N VAL A 25 4.49 -0.46 0.84
CA VAL A 25 3.04 -0.68 0.67
C VAL A 25 2.31 -0.67 2.01
N ARG A 26 2.91 -1.25 3.07
CA ARG A 26 2.37 -1.22 4.43
C ARG A 26 2.19 0.20 4.93
N VAL A 27 3.24 1.00 4.81
CA VAL A 27 3.21 2.42 5.21
C VAL A 27 2.16 3.17 4.41
N ILE A 28 2.08 2.97 3.09
CA ILE A 28 1.08 3.62 2.25
C ILE A 28 -0.34 3.25 2.69
N PHE A 29 -0.63 1.97 2.94
CA PHE A 29 -1.97 1.54 3.37
C PHE A 29 -2.36 2.11 4.73
N VAL A 30 -1.42 2.19 5.69
CA VAL A 30 -1.67 2.85 6.98
C VAL A 30 -1.94 4.34 6.78
N ILE A 31 -1.13 5.04 5.98
CA ILE A 31 -1.34 6.46 5.68
C ILE A 31 -2.70 6.67 4.98
N SER A 32 -3.05 5.85 3.99
CA SER A 32 -4.35 5.91 3.31
C SER A 32 -5.52 5.71 4.28
N ALA A 33 -5.41 4.76 5.22
CA ALA A 33 -6.44 4.56 6.24
C ALA A 33 -6.60 5.81 7.13
N LEU A 34 -5.49 6.43 7.56
CA LEU A 34 -5.53 7.67 8.33
C LEU A 34 -6.15 8.81 7.52
N VAL A 35 -5.78 8.96 6.25
CA VAL A 35 -6.31 9.98 5.35
C VAL A 35 -7.83 9.82 5.19
N ILE A 36 -8.34 8.60 5.02
CA ILE A 36 -9.79 8.33 4.94
C ILE A 36 -10.51 8.80 6.20
N ILE A 37 -9.99 8.47 7.39
CA ILE A 37 -10.62 8.84 8.68
C ILE A 37 -10.58 10.35 8.89
N VAL A 38 -9.44 11.00 8.62
CA VAL A 38 -9.30 12.46 8.74
C VAL A 38 -10.25 13.17 7.79
N ALA A 39 -10.27 12.76 6.51
CA ALA A 39 -11.13 13.35 5.50
C ALA A 39 -12.62 13.32 5.90
N GLN A 40 -13.13 12.15 6.30
CA GLN A 40 -14.50 12.02 6.81
C GLN A 40 -14.74 12.88 8.06
N SER A 41 -13.78 12.94 8.98
CA SER A 41 -13.91 13.73 10.21
C SER A 41 -13.93 15.24 9.95
N THR A 42 -13.27 15.70 8.88
CA THR A 42 -13.28 17.10 8.44
C THR A 42 -14.49 17.49 7.59
N GLY A 43 -15.39 16.54 7.29
CA GLY A 43 -16.56 16.76 6.45
C GLY A 43 -16.27 16.77 4.95
N ALA A 44 -15.13 16.19 4.52
CA ALA A 44 -14.81 16.05 3.11
C ALA A 44 -15.74 15.03 2.44
N ASP A 45 -16.19 15.35 1.23
CA ASP A 45 -17.09 14.48 0.46
C ASP A 45 -16.30 13.37 -0.23
N LEU A 46 -16.28 12.20 0.40
CA LEU A 46 -15.72 10.97 -0.15
C LEU A 46 -16.83 10.11 -0.74
N PRO A 47 -16.56 9.29 -1.76
CA PRO A 47 -17.50 8.33 -2.34
C PRO A 47 -17.69 7.10 -1.42
N LEU A 48 -17.81 7.31 -0.11
CA LEU A 48 -17.92 6.30 0.94
C LEU A 48 -18.93 6.78 1.98
N SER A 49 -19.84 5.90 2.39
CA SER A 49 -20.63 6.13 3.60
C SER A 49 -19.72 6.14 4.85
N THR A 50 -20.18 6.69 5.97
CA THR A 50 -19.42 6.68 7.23
C THR A 50 -18.98 5.26 7.62
N VAL A 51 -19.89 4.28 7.52
CA VAL A 51 -19.59 2.87 7.76
C VAL A 51 -18.59 2.33 6.74
N GLY A 52 -18.78 2.69 5.45
CA GLY A 52 -17.86 2.31 4.37
C GLY A 52 -16.44 2.83 4.60
N ALA A 53 -16.29 4.07 5.05
CA ALA A 53 -14.99 4.66 5.33
C ALA A 53 -14.26 3.96 6.48
N VAL A 54 -14.96 3.68 7.60
CA VAL A 54 -14.38 2.93 8.72
C VAL A 54 -14.02 1.51 8.31
N ALA A 55 -14.87 0.84 7.52
CA ALA A 55 -14.61 -0.49 7.02
C ALA A 55 -13.40 -0.52 6.08
N SER A 56 -13.30 0.41 5.13
CA SER A 56 -12.16 0.55 4.22
C SER A 56 -10.86 0.84 4.97
N ALA A 57 -10.87 1.78 5.92
CA ALA A 57 -9.70 2.09 6.74
C ALA A 57 -9.25 0.86 7.55
N THR A 58 -10.18 0.15 8.17
CA THR A 58 -9.90 -1.10 8.91
C THR A 58 -9.30 -2.17 7.99
N MET A 59 -9.89 -2.37 6.81
CA MET A 59 -9.40 -3.32 5.82
C MET A 59 -7.97 -3.00 5.36
N LEU A 60 -7.66 -1.73 5.11
CA LEU A 60 -6.31 -1.28 4.73
C LEU A 60 -5.29 -1.52 5.85
N VAL A 61 -5.64 -1.23 7.11
CA VAL A 61 -4.74 -1.49 8.25
C VAL A 61 -4.52 -2.98 8.46
N ILE A 62 -5.56 -3.81 8.32
CA ILE A 62 -5.42 -5.27 8.39
C ILE A 62 -4.51 -5.77 7.27
N ALA A 63 -4.72 -5.31 6.03
CA ALA A 63 -3.85 -5.65 4.90
C ALA A 63 -2.39 -5.24 5.16
N ALA A 64 -2.16 -4.04 5.72
CA ALA A 64 -0.83 -3.57 6.11
C ALA A 64 -0.21 -4.43 7.22
N GLY A 65 -1.00 -4.91 8.18
CA GLY A 65 -0.54 -5.79 9.26
C GLY A 65 -0.14 -7.18 8.75
N ILE A 66 -0.90 -7.74 7.82
CA ILE A 66 -0.67 -9.09 7.27
C ILE A 66 0.41 -9.09 6.19
N THR A 67 0.69 -7.95 5.54
CA THR A 67 1.69 -7.85 4.47
C THR A 67 3.07 -8.27 4.98
N ASN A 68 3.52 -9.44 4.52
CA ASN A 68 4.79 -10.05 4.88
C ASN A 68 5.42 -10.68 3.63
N SER A 69 6.76 -10.67 3.52
CA SER A 69 7.48 -11.29 2.40
C SER A 69 7.25 -12.79 2.29
N ALA A 70 6.95 -13.47 3.40
CA ALA A 70 6.74 -14.93 3.43
C ALA A 70 5.45 -15.37 2.72
N LEU A 71 4.38 -14.58 2.79
CA LEU A 71 3.09 -14.90 2.17
C LEU A 71 3.06 -14.39 0.73
N HIS A 72 2.97 -15.27 -0.27
CA HIS A 72 2.94 -14.85 -1.68
C HIS A 72 1.59 -14.26 -2.09
N TRP A 73 0.48 -14.82 -1.57
CA TRP A 73 -0.87 -14.38 -1.91
C TRP A 73 -1.20 -12.96 -1.45
N ILE A 74 -0.60 -12.48 -0.36
CA ILE A 74 -0.91 -11.15 0.18
C ILE A 74 -0.56 -10.01 -0.79
N HIS A 75 0.44 -10.20 -1.66
CA HIS A 75 0.77 -9.19 -2.65
C HIS A 75 -0.31 -9.03 -3.72
N TRP A 76 -1.02 -10.11 -4.07
CA TRP A 76 -2.17 -10.05 -4.97
C TRP A 76 -3.35 -9.34 -4.32
N ILE A 77 -3.60 -9.58 -3.03
CA ILE A 77 -4.62 -8.84 -2.26
C ILE A 77 -4.26 -7.35 -2.21
N ASN A 78 -3.01 -7.00 -1.94
CA ASN A 78 -2.58 -5.60 -1.91
C ASN A 78 -2.73 -4.94 -3.28
N ALA A 79 -2.40 -5.64 -4.37
CA ALA A 79 -2.62 -5.13 -5.72
C ALA A 79 -4.12 -4.90 -5.99
N PHE A 80 -4.98 -5.84 -5.59
CA PHE A 80 -6.43 -5.71 -5.71
C PHE A 80 -6.97 -4.49 -4.93
N LEU A 81 -6.56 -4.31 -3.69
CA LEU A 81 -6.94 -3.14 -2.88
C LEU A 81 -6.45 -1.82 -3.48
N ALA A 82 -5.22 -1.80 -4.00
CA ALA A 82 -4.66 -0.62 -4.65
C ALA A 82 -5.39 -0.28 -5.97
N ILE A 83 -5.81 -1.29 -6.74
CA ILE A 83 -6.68 -1.12 -7.91
C ILE A 83 -8.02 -0.51 -7.50
N LEU A 84 -8.68 -1.08 -6.49
CA LEU A 84 -9.96 -0.55 -6.00
C LEU A 84 -9.84 0.90 -5.54
N GLY A 85 -8.83 1.23 -4.73
CA GLY A 85 -8.57 2.60 -4.29
C GLY A 85 -8.31 3.55 -5.47
N THR A 86 -7.51 3.12 -6.44
CA THR A 86 -7.22 3.91 -7.66
C THR A 86 -8.48 4.18 -8.46
N LEU A 87 -9.28 3.15 -8.72
CA LEU A 87 -10.50 3.29 -9.51
C LEU A 87 -11.53 4.14 -8.77
N LEU A 88 -11.75 3.89 -7.48
CA LEU A 88 -12.72 4.62 -6.69
C LEU A 88 -12.34 6.09 -6.56
N PHE A 89 -11.20 6.39 -5.93
CA PHE A 89 -10.83 7.79 -5.65
C PHE A 89 -10.38 8.53 -6.92
N GLY A 90 -9.66 7.85 -7.82
CA GLY A 90 -9.19 8.44 -9.07
C GLY A 90 -10.31 8.80 -10.05
N SER A 91 -11.35 7.95 -10.17
CA SER A 91 -12.49 8.30 -11.00
C SER A 91 -13.32 9.44 -10.40
N THR A 92 -13.51 9.44 -9.07
CA THR A 92 -14.24 10.50 -8.37
C THR A 92 -13.54 11.85 -8.47
N VAL A 93 -12.22 11.92 -8.24
CA VAL A 93 -11.50 13.20 -8.31
C VAL A 93 -11.48 13.79 -9.72
N VAL A 94 -11.31 12.95 -10.74
CA VAL A 94 -11.40 13.37 -12.15
C VAL A 94 -12.82 13.83 -12.49
N GLY A 95 -13.83 13.14 -11.98
CA GLY A 95 -15.24 13.54 -12.11
C GLY A 95 -15.51 14.92 -11.50
N ASN A 96 -15.07 15.14 -10.26
CA ASN A 96 -15.25 16.40 -9.54
C ASN A 96 -14.52 17.56 -10.23
N TYR A 97 -13.27 17.35 -10.67
CA TYR A 97 -12.52 18.35 -11.41
C TYR A 97 -13.25 18.76 -12.70
N ARG A 98 -13.79 17.79 -13.45
CA ARG A 98 -14.55 18.07 -14.68
C ARG A 98 -15.89 18.76 -14.42
N ALA A 99 -16.49 18.56 -13.25
CA ALA A 99 -17.72 19.23 -12.83
C ALA A 99 -17.48 20.68 -12.33
N GLY A 100 -16.23 21.15 -12.31
CA GLY A 100 -15.89 22.51 -11.92
C GLY A 100 -15.60 22.69 -10.42
N SER A 101 -15.38 21.60 -9.68
CA SER A 101 -14.90 21.70 -8.30
C SER A 101 -13.56 22.44 -8.25
N GLY A 102 -13.47 23.43 -7.36
CA GLY A 102 -12.26 24.22 -7.18
C GLY A 102 -11.10 23.38 -6.63
N PHE A 103 -9.88 23.68 -7.08
CA PHE A 103 -8.66 23.00 -6.62
C PHE A 103 -8.43 23.09 -5.09
N PHE A 104 -9.01 24.12 -4.45
CA PHE A 104 -8.92 24.35 -3.01
C PHE A 104 -10.05 23.73 -2.20
N ASP A 105 -10.93 22.94 -2.82
CA ASP A 105 -11.92 22.15 -2.09
C ASP A 105 -11.19 21.08 -1.24
N PRO A 106 -11.40 21.03 0.09
CA PRO A 106 -10.80 20.01 0.93
C PRO A 106 -11.05 18.58 0.40
N SER A 107 -12.23 18.32 -0.15
CA SER A 107 -12.62 17.02 -0.71
C SER A 107 -11.74 16.64 -1.89
N PHE A 108 -11.43 17.60 -2.77
CA PHE A 108 -10.52 17.38 -3.90
C PHE A 108 -9.14 16.95 -3.42
N ILE A 109 -8.57 17.65 -2.43
CA ILE A 109 -7.23 17.36 -1.90
C ILE A 109 -7.17 15.94 -1.31
N PHE A 110 -8.17 15.54 -0.53
CA PHE A 110 -8.21 14.21 0.07
C PHE A 110 -8.38 13.10 -0.98
N LEU A 111 -9.29 13.30 -1.95
CA LEU A 111 -9.52 12.35 -3.04
C LEU A 111 -8.29 12.17 -3.91
N GLU A 112 -7.65 13.27 -4.30
CA GLU A 112 -6.41 13.27 -5.10
C GLU A 112 -5.29 12.55 -4.34
N THR A 113 -5.11 12.87 -3.05
CA THR A 113 -4.10 12.22 -2.20
C THR A 113 -4.33 10.71 -2.13
N LEU A 114 -5.58 10.27 -1.91
CA LEU A 114 -5.92 8.84 -1.85
C LEU A 114 -5.74 8.13 -3.20
N ALA A 115 -6.06 8.80 -4.31
CA ALA A 115 -5.84 8.27 -5.65
C ALA A 115 -4.35 8.07 -5.93
N LEU A 116 -3.51 9.07 -5.63
CA LEU A 116 -2.07 9.01 -5.81
C LEU A 116 -1.41 7.95 -4.92
N LEU A 117 -1.78 7.89 -3.63
CA LEU A 117 -1.31 6.84 -2.72
C LEU A 117 -1.67 5.44 -3.24
N SER A 118 -2.90 5.27 -3.73
CA SER A 118 -3.37 4.00 -4.31
C SER A 118 -2.59 3.61 -5.57
N LEU A 119 -2.30 4.58 -6.46
CA LEU A 119 -1.47 4.34 -7.66
C LEU A 119 -0.04 3.95 -7.30
N ILE A 120 0.57 4.63 -6.33
CA ILE A 120 1.92 4.30 -5.85
C ILE A 120 1.92 2.90 -5.23
N ALA A 121 0.92 2.57 -4.40
CA ALA A 121 0.77 1.22 -3.85
C ALA A 121 0.62 0.17 -4.97
N LEU A 122 -0.16 0.45 -6.01
CA LEU A 122 -0.34 -0.43 -7.15
C LEU A 122 0.97 -0.68 -7.90
N TYR A 123 1.75 0.37 -8.14
CA TYR A 123 3.06 0.25 -8.77
C TYR A 123 4.02 -0.64 -7.95
N LEU A 124 4.13 -0.39 -6.65
CA LEU A 124 5.04 -1.11 -5.77
C LEU A 124 4.62 -2.58 -5.56
N THR A 125 3.33 -2.84 -5.44
CA THR A 125 2.79 -4.20 -5.34
C THR A 125 3.06 -4.98 -6.63
N THR A 126 2.78 -4.38 -7.80
CA THR A 126 3.07 -4.99 -9.10
C THR A 126 4.56 -5.27 -9.29
N ARG A 127 5.43 -4.34 -8.88
CA ARG A 127 6.89 -4.54 -8.92
C ARG A 127 7.33 -5.72 -8.03
N THR A 128 6.70 -5.87 -6.86
CA THR A 128 6.99 -6.99 -5.94
C THR A 128 6.51 -8.32 -6.52
N ILE A 129 5.31 -8.37 -7.11
CA ILE A 129 4.77 -9.56 -7.79
C ILE A 129 5.70 -9.96 -8.94
N ARG A 130 6.10 -9.01 -9.80
CA ARG A 130 7.03 -9.26 -10.91
C ARG A 130 8.35 -9.82 -10.42
N GLY A 131 8.93 -9.24 -9.37
CA GLY A 131 10.18 -9.72 -8.78
C GLY A 131 10.09 -11.17 -8.30
N LYS A 132 8.98 -11.53 -7.64
CA LYS A 132 8.73 -12.91 -7.17
C LYS A 132 8.51 -13.90 -8.32
N LEU A 133 7.77 -13.51 -9.36
CA LEU A 133 7.55 -14.35 -10.54
C LEU A 133 8.86 -14.67 -11.27
N ILE A 134 9.73 -13.68 -11.46
CA ILE A 134 11.04 -13.88 -12.08
C ILE A 134 11.91 -14.84 -11.24
N GLN A 135 11.94 -14.65 -9.92
CA GLN A 135 12.72 -15.52 -9.02
C GLN A 135 12.21 -16.96 -8.99
N SER A 136 10.89 -17.16 -9.09
CA SER A 136 10.28 -18.50 -9.15
C SER A 136 10.64 -19.26 -10.42
N ASN A 137 10.88 -18.57 -11.55
CA ASN A 137 11.20 -19.21 -12.83
C ASN A 137 12.70 -19.57 -12.99
N SER A 138 13.55 -19.18 -12.02
CA SER A 138 14.98 -19.52 -11.98
C SER A 138 15.30 -20.64 -10.99
N ARG A 139 14.29 -21.32 -10.43
CA ARG A 139 14.42 -22.53 -9.61
C ARG A 139 13.72 -23.69 -10.30
#